data_AF-A0A2N2LWV6-F1
#
_entry.id   AF-A0A2N2LWV6-F1
#
_cell.length_a   1.000
_cell.length_b   1.000
_cell.length_c   1.000
_cell.angle_alpha   90.00
_cell.angle_beta   90.00
_cell.angle_gamma   90.00
#
_symmetry.space_group_name_H-M   'P 1'
#
loop_
_entity.id
_entity.type
_entity.pdbx_description
1 polymer ?
#
loop_
_entity_poly.entity_id
_entity_poly.type
_entity_poly.pdbx_seq_one_letter_code
_entity_poly.pdbx_strand_id
1 'polypeptide(L)' 'GSGNYHGQDLKSKNTSVKITGFGDATVWANTSLDVTITGSGNLEYYGSPKVTQTMTGFGKVNSLGDH' A
#
# COMPACT_ATOMS: atom_id res chain seq x y z
N GLY A 1 -16.21 6.94 1.74
CA GLY A 1 -16.23 6.21 0.46
C GLY A 1 -15.41 4.97 0.61
N SER A 2 -15.81 3.88 -0.05
CA SER A 2 -15.06 2.63 -0.12
C SER A 2 -14.58 2.41 -1.56
N GLY A 3 -13.33 2.01 -1.70
CA GLY A 3 -12.70 1.81 -3.00
C GLY A 3 -11.58 0.79 -2.88
N ASN A 4 -11.53 -0.11 -3.85
CA ASN A 4 -10.51 -1.15 -3.96
C ASN A 4 -9.60 -0.81 -5.14
N TYR A 5 -8.31 -0.71 -4.90
CA TYR A 5 -7.32 -0.42 -5.94
C TYR A 5 -6.41 -1.63 -6.17
N HIS A 6 -6.48 -2.20 -7.38
CA HIS A 6 -5.65 -3.32 -7.79
C HIS A 6 -4.62 -2.84 -8.82
N GLY A 7 -3.42 -2.49 -8.36
CA GLY A 7 -2.31 -2.04 -9.18
C GLY A 7 -1.15 -3.04 -9.23
N GLN A 8 -1.43 -4.33 -9.03
CA GLN A 8 -0.42 -5.38 -8.89
C GLN A 8 0.45 -5.57 -10.14
N ASP A 9 -0.05 -5.30 -11.35
CA ASP A 9 0.75 -5.45 -12.58
C ASP A 9 1.68 -4.25 -12.86
N LEU A 10 1.56 -3.15 -12.12
CA LEU A 10 2.33 -1.94 -12.34
C LEU A 10 3.59 -1.92 -11.47
N LYS A 11 4.65 -2.60 -11.94
CA LYS A 11 5.99 -2.53 -11.34
C LYS A 11 6.51 -1.10 -11.30
N SER A 12 6.38 -0.47 -10.15
CA SER A 12 6.82 0.89 -9.91
C SER A 12 8.11 0.90 -9.09
N LYS A 13 9.05 1.79 -9.41
CA LYS A 13 10.25 1.97 -8.59
C LYS A 13 9.91 2.65 -7.27
N ASN A 14 9.19 3.76 -7.38
CA ASN A 14 8.74 4.56 -6.25
C ASN A 14 7.21 4.59 -6.27
N THR A 15 6.59 4.17 -5.18
CA THR A 15 5.14 4.08 -5.06
C THR A 15 4.69 4.87 -3.85
N SER A 16 3.67 5.71 -4.02
CA SER A 16 3.02 6.40 -2.91
C SER A 16 1.54 6.04 -2.92
N VAL A 17 1.04 5.53 -1.79
CA VAL A 17 -0.36 5.11 -1.62
C VAL A 17 -0.97 5.90 -0.48
N LYS A 18 -2.11 6.54 -0.76
CA LYS A 18 -2.89 7.27 0.24
C LYS A 18 -4.30 6.70 0.31
N ILE A 19 -4.64 6.09 1.44
CA ILE A 19 -5.96 5.53 1.73
C ILE A 19 -6.64 6.43 2.74
N THR A 20 -7.79 7.01 2.37
CA THR A 20 -8.61 7.83 3.26
C THR A 20 -10.02 7.24 3.37
N GLY A 21 -10.42 6.84 4.58
CA GLY A 21 -11.70 6.20 4.84
C GLY A 21 -11.55 4.69 5.04
N PHE A 22 -12.36 3.90 4.33
CA PHE A 22 -12.31 2.44 4.38
C PHE A 22 -12.01 1.86 3.00
N GLY A 23 -10.94 1.08 2.86
CA GLY A 23 -10.58 0.49 1.58
C GLY A 23 -9.26 -0.25 1.60
N ASP A 24 -9.08 -1.11 0.61
CA ASP A 24 -7.91 -1.97 0.47
C ASP A 24 -7.15 -1.64 -0.83
N ALA A 25 -5.82 -1.70 -0.79
CA ALA A 25 -4.99 -1.43 -1.96
C ALA A 25 -3.80 -2.38 -2.06
N THR A 26 -3.57 -2.88 -3.28
CA THR A 26 -2.47 -3.79 -3.60
C THR A 26 -1.56 -3.15 -4.65
N VAL A 27 -0.26 -3.06 -4.36
CA VAL A 27 0.73 -2.38 -5.22
C VAL A 27 2.04 -3.15 -5.36
N TRP A 28 2.79 -2.92 -6.45
CA TRP A 28 4.16 -3.43 -6.59
C TRP A 28 5.16 -2.28 -6.51
N ALA A 29 6.10 -2.35 -5.55
CA ALA A 29 7.18 -1.37 -5.40
C ALA A 29 8.54 -2.06 -5.25
N ASN A 30 9.58 -1.56 -5.95
CA ASN A 30 10.92 -2.16 -5.90
C ASN A 30 11.96 -1.31 -5.14
N THR A 31 11.78 0.01 -5.04
CA THR A 31 12.79 0.90 -4.43
C THR A 31 12.26 1.57 -3.17
N SER A 32 11.13 2.28 -3.27
CA SER A 32 10.51 2.95 -2.12
C SER A 32 8.99 2.83 -2.15
N LEU A 33 8.39 2.68 -0.97
CA LEU A 33 6.95 2.59 -0.79
C LEU A 33 6.52 3.51 0.36
N ASP A 34 5.84 4.60 0.03
CA ASP A 34 5.27 5.53 1.01
C ASP A 34 3.77 5.27 1.15
N VAL A 35 3.35 4.86 2.34
CA VAL A 35 1.98 4.44 2.64
C VAL A 35 1.40 5.41 3.66
N THR A 36 0.28 6.05 3.34
CA THR A 36 -0.46 6.90 4.27
C THR A 36 -1.89 6.39 4.39
N ILE A 37 -2.27 5.89 5.58
CA ILE A 37 -3.62 5.39 5.85
C ILE A 37 -4.26 6.29 6.89
N THR A 38 -5.40 6.89 6.56
CA THR A 38 -6.19 7.72 7.46
C THR A 38 -7.60 7.14 7.52
N GLY A 39 -7.93 6.43 8.61
CA GLY A 39 -9.17 5.66 8.76
C GLY A 39 -8.86 4.18 8.97
N SER A 40 -9.54 3.31 8.22
CA SER A 40 -9.42 1.87 8.36
C SER A 40 -9.29 1.13 7.04
N GLY A 41 -8.09 0.65 6.73
CA GLY A 41 -7.83 -0.03 5.47
C GLY A 41 -6.58 -0.88 5.52
N ASN A 42 -6.48 -1.84 4.60
CA ASN A 42 -5.31 -2.69 4.47
C ASN A 42 -4.54 -2.35 3.19
N LEU A 43 -3.22 -2.40 3.30
CA LEU A 43 -2.33 -2.29 2.15
C LEU A 43 -1.55 -3.58 2.00
N GLU A 44 -1.53 -4.11 0.79
CA GLU A 44 -0.69 -5.22 0.41
C GLU A 44 0.33 -4.76 -0.62
N TYR A 45 1.57 -5.23 -0.50
CA TYR A 45 2.59 -4.87 -1.48
C TYR A 45 3.49 -6.04 -1.86
N TYR A 46 3.86 -6.05 -3.14
CA TYR A 46 4.87 -6.93 -3.70
C TYR A 46 6.20 -6.21 -3.84
N GLY A 47 7.29 -6.98 -3.74
CA GLY A 47 8.65 -6.48 -3.83
C GLY A 47 9.35 -6.29 -2.49
N SER A 48 10.59 -5.81 -2.56
CA SER A 48 11.45 -5.49 -1.42
C SER A 48 11.82 -3.99 -1.31
N PRO A 49 10.82 -3.06 -1.35
CA PRO A 49 11.09 -1.63 -1.27
C PRO A 49 11.42 -1.19 0.16
N LYS A 50 12.01 -0.01 0.30
CA LYS A 50 12.06 0.68 1.60
C LYS A 50 10.66 1.22 1.93
N VAL A 51 10.01 0.63 2.92
CA VAL A 51 8.64 0.98 3.33
C VAL A 51 8.63 2.08 4.38
N THR A 52 7.91 3.16 4.10
CA THR A 52 7.54 4.21 5.04
C THR A 52 6.04 4.16 5.21
N GLN A 53 5.55 3.89 6.43
CA GLN A 53 4.12 3.82 6.71
C GLN A 53 3.72 4.85 7.75
N THR A 54 2.68 5.62 7.42
CA THR A 54 2.03 6.58 8.32
C THR A 54 0.58 6.17 8.45
N MET A 55 0.17 5.78 9.65
CA MET A 55 -1.18 5.25 9.89
C MET A 55 -1.85 6.04 11.01
N THR A 56 -3.02 6.57 10.70
CA THR A 56 -3.88 7.31 11.64
C THR A 56 -5.24 6.62 11.65
N GLY A 57 -5.41 5.64 12.54
CA GLY A 57 -6.60 4.78 12.63
C GLY A 57 -6.24 3.29 12.73
N PHE A 58 -7.11 2.41 12.22
CA PHE A 58 -6.93 0.95 12.29
C PHE A 58 -6.73 0.34 10.90
N GLY A 59 -5.51 -0.03 10.57
CA GLY A 59 -5.20 -0.72 9.31
C GLY A 59 -4.08 -1.73 9.47
N LYS A 60 -3.72 -2.39 8.37
CA LYS A 60 -2.54 -3.26 8.30
C LYS A 60 -1.79 -3.08 6.99
N VAL A 61 -0.48 -3.26 7.05
CA VAL A 61 0.38 -3.26 5.87
C VAL A 61 1.06 -4.63 5.81
N ASN A 62 0.76 -5.41 4.77
CA ASN A 62 1.29 -6.76 4.57
C ASN A 62 2.20 -6.80 3.35
N SER A 63 3.34 -7.48 3.50
CA SER A 63 4.19 -7.84 2.36
C SER A 63 3.74 -9.19 1.81
N LEU A 64 3.47 -9.25 0.51
CA LEU A 64 3.11 -10.48 -0.20
C LEU A 64 4.34 -11.20 -0.78
N GLY A 65 5.53 -10.64 -0.63
CA GLY A 65 6.80 -11.20 -1.14
C GLY A 65 7.26 -10.61 -2.48
N ASP A 66 8.46 -10.99 -2.89
CA ASP A 66 9.02 -10.72 -4.22
C ASP A 66 8.92 -12.03 -5.01
N HIS A 67 8.17 -12.04 -6.12
CA HIS A 67 7.93 -13.26 -6.90
C HIS A 67 9.03 -13.53 -7.93
#